data_AF-A0A7X5WTJ6-F1
#
_entry.id   AF-A0A7X5WTJ6-F1
#
_cell.length_a   1.000
_cell.length_b   1.000
_cell.length_c   1.000
_cell.angle_alpha   90.00
_cell.angle_beta   90.00
_cell.angle_gamma   90.00
#
_symmetry.space_group_name_H-M   'P 1'
#
loop_
_entity.id
_entity.type
_entity.pdbx_description
1 polymer ?
#
loop_
_entity_poly.entity_id
_entity_poly.type
_entity_poly.pdbx_seq_one_letter_code
_entity_poly.pdbx_strand_id
1 'polypeptide(L)'
;GRTRPMPADGTVATVPIGYADGVRRALKDTGGSALINGTRYPFAGNVTMDQILVDVGDDHVAVGDEVVLLGRQGDGEISADEWAERLDTINWEVVCGFGPRLPRRYS
;
A
#
# COMPACT_ATOMS: atom_id res chain seq x y z
N GLY A 1 6.86 5.26 -17.32
CA GLY A 1 6.16 3.98 -17.55
C GLY A 1 6.76 2.85 -16.72
N ARG A 2 8.04 2.51 -16.95
CA ARG A 2 8.79 1.50 -16.18
C ARG A 2 9.66 2.20 -15.15
N THR A 3 9.16 2.33 -13.92
CA THR A 3 9.79 3.16 -12.88
C THR A 3 10.65 2.35 -11.92
N ARG A 4 10.45 1.03 -11.83
CA ARG A 4 11.19 0.13 -10.96
C ARG A 4 11.35 -1.24 -11.61
N PRO A 5 12.57 -1.73 -11.88
CA PRO A 5 12.78 -3.12 -12.23
C PRO A 5 12.56 -3.99 -10.99
N MET A 6 12.04 -5.21 -11.18
CA MET A 6 12.02 -6.20 -10.10
C MET A 6 13.46 -6.66 -9.82
N PRO A 7 13.83 -6.87 -8.55
CA PRO A 7 15.19 -7.27 -8.17
C PRO A 7 15.53 -8.70 -8.62
N ALA A 8 14.52 -9.55 -8.79
CA ALA A 8 14.59 -10.92 -9.27
C ALA A 8 13.25 -11.30 -9.92
N ASP A 9 13.18 -12.50 -10.50
CA ASP A 9 11.89 -13.10 -10.86
C ASP A 9 11.02 -13.23 -9.60
N GLY A 10 9.71 -13.03 -9.75
CA GLY A 10 8.79 -13.07 -8.62
C GLY A 10 7.37 -12.72 -9.03
N THR A 11 6.49 -12.71 -8.04
CA THR A 11 5.06 -12.47 -8.20
C THR A 11 4.71 -11.03 -7.80
N VAL A 12 3.81 -10.40 -8.56
CA VAL A 12 3.26 -9.08 -8.25
C VAL A 12 1.77 -9.21 -7.96
N ALA A 13 1.37 -8.83 -6.76
CA ALA A 13 -0.04 -8.74 -6.38
C ALA A 13 -0.62 -7.40 -6.83
N THR A 14 -1.84 -7.42 -7.38
CA THR A 14 -2.60 -6.20 -7.71
C THR A 14 -3.65 -5.96 -6.63
N VAL A 15 -3.65 -4.77 -6.04
CA VAL A 15 -4.61 -4.40 -4.98
C VAL A 15 -5.53 -3.31 -5.54
N PRO A 16 -6.87 -3.48 -5.44
CA PRO A 16 -7.85 -2.59 -6.07
C PRO A 16 -8.11 -1.33 -5.23
N ILE A 17 -7.05 -0.56 -5.00
CA ILE A 17 -7.08 0.74 -4.34
C ILE A 17 -5.99 1.64 -4.93
N GLY A 18 -6.29 2.92 -5.16
CA GLY A 18 -5.34 3.83 -5.76
C GLY A 18 -5.37 5.24 -5.18
N TYR A 19 -4.81 6.19 -5.92
CA TYR A 19 -4.71 7.56 -5.45
C TYR A 19 -6.05 8.30 -5.41
N ALA A 20 -7.06 7.84 -6.14
CA ALA A 20 -8.41 8.41 -6.05
C ALA A 20 -9.11 8.03 -4.73
N ASP A 21 -8.62 6.99 -4.05
CA ASP A 21 -9.16 6.51 -2.77
C ASP A 21 -8.42 7.09 -1.56
N GLY A 22 -7.20 7.61 -1.75
CA GLY A 22 -6.38 8.24 -0.71
C GLY A 22 -4.92 7.81 -0.68
N VAL A 23 -4.52 6.79 -1.45
CA VAL A 23 -3.13 6.31 -1.50
C VAL A 23 -2.27 7.33 -2.27
N ARG A 24 -1.44 8.12 -1.59
CA ARG A 24 -0.70 9.21 -2.24
C ARG A 24 0.27 8.67 -3.29
N ARG A 25 0.28 9.27 -4.50
CA ARG A 25 1.18 8.84 -5.60
C ARG A 25 2.66 8.90 -5.24
N ALA A 26 3.04 9.82 -4.36
CA ALA A 26 4.42 9.98 -3.90
C ALA A 26 4.94 8.78 -3.10
N LEU A 27 4.06 7.95 -2.53
CA LEU A 27 4.45 6.71 -1.83
C LEU A 27 5.23 5.76 -2.73
N LYS A 28 5.08 5.82 -4.06
CA LYS A 28 5.92 5.01 -4.95
C LYS A 28 7.41 5.33 -4.81
N ASP A 29 7.74 6.59 -4.56
CA ASP A 29 9.12 7.10 -4.53
C ASP A 29 9.67 7.13 -3.11
N THR A 30 8.79 7.25 -2.10
CA THR A 30 9.18 7.43 -0.70
C THR A 30 9.08 6.15 0.15
N GLY A 31 8.88 5.00 -0.51
CA GLY A 31 8.95 3.68 0.11
C GLY A 31 7.61 3.17 0.66
N GLY A 32 6.54 3.32 -0.12
CA GLY A 32 5.25 2.72 0.16
C GLY A 32 5.30 1.20 0.21
N SER A 33 4.56 0.62 1.15
CA SER A 33 4.47 -0.81 1.38
C SER A 33 3.08 -1.20 1.83
N ALA A 34 2.78 -2.49 1.80
CA ALA A 34 1.57 -3.10 2.34
C ALA A 34 1.93 -4.29 3.24
N LEU A 35 1.05 -4.65 4.17
CA LEU A 35 1.11 -5.92 4.88
C LEU A 35 0.18 -6.92 4.17
N ILE A 36 0.68 -8.13 3.92
CA ILE A 36 -0.10 -9.27 3.42
C ILE A 36 0.34 -10.49 4.21
N ASN A 37 -0.60 -11.25 4.76
CA ASN A 37 -0.32 -12.41 5.62
C ASN A 37 0.67 -12.12 6.77
N GLY A 38 0.67 -10.89 7.29
CA GLY A 38 1.55 -10.42 8.37
C GLY A 38 2.96 -9.99 7.93
N THR A 39 3.30 -10.14 6.65
CA THR A 39 4.60 -9.76 6.09
C THR A 39 4.50 -8.43 5.35
N ARG A 40 5.53 -7.57 5.49
CA ARG A 40 5.60 -6.27 4.81
C ARG A 40 6.23 -6.40 3.43
N TYR A 41 5.52 -5.96 2.40
CA TYR A 41 5.94 -5.98 1.00
C TYR A 41 5.99 -4.58 0.39
N PRO A 42 7.02 -4.24 -0.41
CA PRO A 42 7.13 -2.94 -1.05
C PRO A 42 6.19 -2.82 -2.25
N PHE A 43 5.83 -1.59 -2.62
CA PHE A 43 5.15 -1.35 -3.89
C PHE A 43 6.07 -1.68 -5.09
N ALA A 44 5.53 -2.40 -6.07
CA ALA A 44 6.23 -2.85 -7.27
C ALA A 44 6.25 -1.79 -8.40
N GLY A 45 5.53 -0.67 -8.24
CA GLY A 45 5.37 0.31 -9.31
C GLY A 45 4.63 1.58 -8.89
N ASN A 46 4.06 2.27 -9.88
CA ASN A 46 3.29 3.49 -9.63
C ASN A 46 1.99 3.18 -8.88
N VAL A 47 1.61 4.09 -7.98
CA VAL A 47 0.22 4.19 -7.56
C VAL A 47 -0.60 4.76 -8.73
N THR A 48 -1.55 3.98 -9.21
CA THR A 48 -2.48 4.37 -10.28
C THR A 48 -3.78 4.91 -9.67
N MET A 49 -4.77 5.26 -10.51
CA MET A 49 -6.01 5.89 -10.03
C MET A 49 -6.76 4.98 -9.06
N ASP A 50 -6.86 3.69 -9.40
CA ASP A 50 -7.71 2.73 -8.71
C ASP A 50 -6.97 1.44 -8.31
N GLN A 51 -5.65 1.38 -8.54
CA GLN A 51 -4.83 0.18 -8.24
C GLN A 51 -3.41 0.54 -7.79
N ILE A 52 -2.86 -0.31 -6.92
CA ILE A 52 -1.44 -0.41 -6.60
C ILE A 52 -0.92 -1.81 -6.94
N LEU A 53 0.40 -1.90 -7.13
CA LEU A 53 1.11 -3.15 -7.34
C LEU A 53 2.03 -3.39 -6.16
N VAL A 54 2.06 -4.61 -5.63
CA VAL A 54 2.88 -5.01 -4.48
C VAL A 54 3.77 -6.17 -4.92
N ASP A 55 5.07 -6.04 -4.67
CA ASP A 55 6.07 -7.06 -4.99
C ASP A 55 6.12 -8.06 -3.83
N VAL A 56 5.62 -9.28 -4.06
CA VAL A 56 5.55 -10.34 -3.05
C VAL A 56 6.66 -11.39 -3.24
N GLY A 57 7.55 -11.20 -4.21
CA GLY A 57 8.62 -12.16 -4.51
C GLY A 57 8.09 -13.58 -4.75
N ASP A 58 8.69 -14.55 -4.08
CA ASP A 58 8.31 -15.97 -4.15
C ASP A 58 7.33 -16.40 -3.05
N ASP A 59 6.88 -15.46 -2.21
CA ASP A 59 5.97 -15.78 -1.11
C ASP A 59 4.57 -16.13 -1.64
N HIS A 60 3.91 -17.05 -0.94
CA HIS A 60 2.56 -17.46 -1.30
C HIS A 60 1.52 -16.42 -0.86
N VAL A 61 0.95 -15.73 -1.85
CA VAL A 61 -0.18 -14.81 -1.68
C VAL A 61 -1.29 -15.22 -2.64
N ALA A 62 -2.51 -15.35 -2.12
CA ALA A 62 -3.67 -15.77 -2.88
C ALA A 62 -4.63 -14.61 -3.19
N VAL A 63 -5.44 -14.76 -4.24
CA VAL A 63 -6.52 -13.82 -4.52
C VAL A 63 -7.53 -13.85 -3.38
N GLY A 64 -7.79 -12.68 -2.80
CA GLY A 64 -8.71 -12.52 -1.67
C GLY A 64 -8.01 -12.39 -0.32
N ASP A 65 -6.70 -12.59 -0.25
CA ASP A 65 -5.92 -12.31 0.97
C ASP A 65 -6.06 -10.85 1.39
N GLU A 66 -6.13 -10.62 2.69
CA GLU A 66 -6.27 -9.28 3.25
C GLU A 66 -4.97 -8.48 3.08
N VAL A 67 -5.11 -7.25 2.60
CA VAL A 67 -4.01 -6.29 2.46
C VAL A 67 -4.24 -5.12 3.41
N VAL A 68 -3.28 -4.87 4.30
CA VAL A 68 -3.31 -3.71 5.21
C VAL A 68 -2.35 -2.64 4.73
N LEU A 69 -2.88 -1.47 4.38
CA LEU A 69 -2.08 -0.29 3.99
C LEU A 69 -1.78 0.66 5.15
N LEU A 70 -2.69 0.71 6.13
CA LEU A 70 -2.55 1.43 7.38
C LEU A 70 -3.23 0.61 8.48
N GLY A 71 -2.53 0.37 9.58
CA GLY A 71 -2.98 -0.49 10.67
C GLY A 71 -2.00 -1.64 10.93
N ARG A 72 -2.52 -2.71 11.53
CA ARG A 72 -1.76 -3.88 11.97
C ARG A 72 -2.25 -5.15 11.29
N GLN A 73 -1.33 -6.07 11.03
CA GLN A 73 -1.63 -7.44 10.60
C GLN A 73 -0.57 -8.38 11.19
N GLY A 74 -0.98 -9.29 12.07
CA GLY A 74 -0.02 -10.07 12.87
C GLY A 74 0.88 -9.17 13.70
N ASP A 75 2.20 -9.38 13.58
CA ASP A 75 3.23 -8.56 14.24
C ASP A 75 3.64 -7.32 13.41
N GLY A 76 3.15 -7.21 12.17
CA GLY A 76 3.42 -6.09 11.28
C GLY A 76 2.51 -4.89 11.56
N GLU A 77 3.04 -3.68 11.41
CA GLU A 77 2.30 -2.43 11.54
C GLU A 77 2.76 -1.43 10.48
N ILE A 78 1.82 -0.69 9.89
CA ILE A 78 2.06 0.50 9.06
C ILE A 78 1.20 1.63 9.63
N SER A 79 1.80 2.65 10.24
CA SER A 79 1.05 3.74 10.87
C SER A 79 0.82 4.92 9.91
N ALA A 80 -0.17 5.76 10.24
CA ALA A 80 -0.37 7.02 9.53
C ALA A 80 0.81 7.98 9.71
N ASP A 81 1.49 7.93 10.86
CA ASP A 81 2.70 8.70 11.12
C ASP A 81 3.86 8.27 10.21
N GLU A 82 4.02 6.96 9.97
CA GLU A 82 5.03 6.46 9.03
C GLU A 82 4.77 6.98 7.61
N TRP A 83 3.52 6.95 7.15
CA TRP A 83 3.17 7.53 5.85
C TRP A 83 3.42 9.04 5.82
N ALA A 84 3.09 9.74 6.89
CA ALA A 84 3.30 11.17 7.01
C ALA A 84 4.79 11.54 6.92
N GLU A 85 5.66 10.82 7.62
CA GLU A 85 7.11 10.98 7.55
C GLU A 85 7.63 10.76 6.12
N ARG A 86 7.19 9.68 5.46
CA ARG A 86 7.56 9.39 4.07
C ARG A 86 7.06 10.45 3.09
N LEU A 87 5.95 11.11 3.39
CA LEU A 87 5.30 12.07 2.51
C LEU A 87 5.64 13.52 2.83
N ASP A 88 6.51 13.76 3.82
CA ASP A 88 6.85 15.09 4.33
C ASP A 88 5.58 15.89 4.71
N THR A 89 4.71 15.25 5.49
CA THR A 89 3.45 15.84 5.97
C THR A 89 3.13 15.36 7.38
N ILE A 90 1.90 15.58 7.84
CA ILE A 90 1.36 15.15 9.13
C ILE A 90 0.33 14.02 8.95
N ASN A 91 0.18 13.21 9.98
CA ASN A 91 -0.75 12.08 9.99
C ASN A 91 -2.21 12.46 9.68
N TRP A 92 -2.65 13.67 10.06
CA TRP A 92 -3.96 14.20 9.74
C TRP A 92 -4.21 14.28 8.24
N GLU A 93 -3.23 14.68 7.43
CA GLU A 93 -3.37 14.73 5.97
C GLU A 93 -3.43 13.34 5.32
N VAL A 94 -2.87 12.33 5.99
CA VAL A 94 -2.96 10.94 5.58
C VAL A 94 -4.36 10.41 5.84
N VAL A 95 -4.83 10.48 7.10
CA VAL A 95 -6.14 9.91 7.48
C VAL A 95 -7.31 10.67 6.85
N CYS A 96 -7.24 12.00 6.76
CA CYS A 96 -8.25 12.81 6.08
C CYS A 96 -8.18 12.68 4.55
N GLY A 97 -7.09 12.13 4.01
CA GLY A 97 -6.90 11.89 2.59
C GLY A 97 -7.79 10.78 2.02
N PHE A 98 -8.36 9.91 2.86
CA PHE A 98 -9.21 8.81 2.41
C PHE A 98 -10.59 9.28 1.96
N GLY A 99 -10.86 9.14 0.67
CA GLY A 99 -12.02 9.70 -0.01
C GLY A 99 -13.34 8.96 0.25
N PRO A 100 -14.48 9.49 -0.22
CA PRO A 100 -15.81 8.91 -0.02
C PRO A 100 -16.02 7.54 -0.70
N ARG A 101 -15.17 7.16 -1.68
CA ARG A 101 -15.24 5.87 -2.40
C ARG A 101 -15.04 4.66 -1.49
N LEU A 102 -14.26 4.83 -0.42
CA LEU A 102 -13.99 3.75 0.52
C LEU A 102 -15.19 3.56 1.48
N PRO A 103 -15.75 2.35 1.59
CA PRO A 103 -16.79 2.09 2.58
C PRO A 103 -16.21 2.18 3.99
N ARG A 104 -16.91 2.87 4.90
CA ARG A 104 -16.57 2.88 6.33
C ARG A 104 -17.42 1.83 7.03
N ARG A 105 -16.79 0.95 7.80
CA ARG A 105 -17.46 -0.07 8.62
C ARG A 105 -17.22 0.25 10.09
N TYR A 106 -18.27 0.15 10.88
CA TYR A 106 -18.24 0.31 12.34
C TYR A 106 -18.89 -0.94 12.94
N SER A 107 -18.23 -1.55 13.93
CA SER A 107 -18.64 -2.77 14.60
C SER A 107 -18.56 -2.60 16.10
#